data_AF-A0A846Q2E9-F1
#
_entry.id   AF-A0A846Q2E9-F1
#
_cell.length_a   1.000
_cell.length_b   1.000
_cell.length_c   1.000
_cell.angle_alpha   90.00
_cell.angle_beta   90.00
_cell.angle_gamma   90.00
#
_symmetry.space_group_name_H-M   'P 1'
#
loop_
_entity.id
_entity.type
_entity.pdbx_description
1 polymer ?
#
loop_
_entity_poly.entity_id
_entity_poly.type
_entity_poly.pdbx_seq_one_letter_code
_entity_poly.pdbx_strand_id
1 'polypeptide(L)'
;LTKRYVDLVRPFRVRIFDTRKTTPNLRILEKYAVRVGGGFNHRFGLDDGILIKDNHIKVGGGIKEAVERVRQRLYPLRRIEVEADSLSQAKEALEAKTDIIMLDNMSIEEIRKSVE
;
A
#
# COMPACT_ATOMS: atom_id res chain seq x y z
N LEU A 1 -11.83 10.25 15.35
CA LEU A 1 -12.12 9.08 14.49
C LEU A 1 -10.98 8.06 14.50
N THR A 2 -9.76 8.40 14.09
CA THR A 2 -8.62 7.47 14.02
C THR A 2 -8.40 6.66 15.29
N LYS A 3 -8.42 7.31 16.46
CA LYS A 3 -8.28 6.64 17.76
C LYS A 3 -9.27 5.48 17.96
N ARG A 4 -10.52 5.66 17.52
CA ARG A 4 -11.55 4.60 17.58
C ARG A 4 -11.13 3.36 16.76
N TYR A 5 -10.61 3.55 15.55
CA TYR A 5 -10.14 2.43 14.72
C TYR A 5 -8.89 1.77 15.30
N VAL A 6 -7.95 2.57 15.81
CA VAL A 6 -6.74 2.07 16.48
C VAL A 6 -7.11 1.22 17.71
N ASP A 7 -8.08 1.66 18.49
CA ASP A 7 -8.54 0.92 19.67
C ASP A 7 -9.24 -0.39 19.29
N LEU A 8 -10.03 -0.41 18.20
CA LEU A 8 -10.66 -1.63 17.67
C LEU A 8 -9.63 -2.68 17.26
N VAL A 9 -8.50 -2.26 16.68
CA VAL A 9 -7.47 -3.20 16.19
C VAL A 9 -6.37 -3.49 17.21
N ARG A 10 -6.43 -2.90 18.41
CA ARG A 10 -5.40 -3.01 19.45
C ARG A 10 -5.04 -4.46 19.84
N PRO A 11 -5.98 -5.43 19.88
CA PRO A 11 -5.63 -6.83 20.16
C PRO A 11 -4.82 -7.51 19.05
N PHE A 12 -4.78 -6.93 17.84
CA PHE A 12 -4.14 -7.51 16.67
C PHE A 12 -2.80 -6.80 16.37
N ARG A 13 -1.86 -7.51 15.74
CA ARG A 13 -0.56 -6.96 15.32
C ARG A 13 -0.67 -6.18 14.00
N VAL A 14 -1.63 -5.25 13.91
CA VAL A 14 -1.89 -4.43 12.72
C VAL A 14 -1.79 -2.95 13.04
N ARG A 15 -1.60 -2.13 12.01
CA ARG A 15 -1.51 -0.68 12.11
C ARG A 15 -2.54 -0.04 11.20
N ILE A 16 -3.15 1.06 11.66
CA ILE A 16 -4.06 1.86 10.86
C ILE A 16 -3.28 2.91 10.09
N PHE A 17 -3.42 2.92 8.76
CA PHE A 17 -2.81 3.89 7.86
C PHE A 17 -3.86 4.83 7.25
N ASP A 18 -3.45 6.05 6.92
CA ASP A 18 -4.24 6.99 6.11
C ASP A 18 -4.01 6.78 4.60
N THR A 19 -4.57 7.67 3.77
CA THR A 19 -4.37 7.64 2.31
C THR A 19 -4.15 9.06 1.75
N ARG A 20 -4.17 9.18 0.41
CA ARG A 20 -4.23 10.46 -0.32
C ARG A 20 -5.66 10.92 -0.62
N LYS A 21 -6.69 10.18 -0.17
CA LYS A 21 -8.11 10.55 -0.27
C LYS A 21 -8.42 11.59 0.82
N THR A 22 -7.80 12.75 0.68
CA THR A 22 -7.78 13.86 1.64
C THR A 22 -8.49 15.06 1.06
N THR A 23 -9.00 15.96 1.91
CA THR A 23 -9.55 17.24 1.43
C THR A 23 -8.47 18.02 0.69
N PRO A 24 -8.76 18.57 -0.52
CA PRO A 24 -7.79 19.37 -1.26
C PRO A 24 -7.19 20.49 -0.40
N ASN A 25 -5.87 20.69 -0.51
CA ASN A 25 -5.07 21.66 0.27
C ASN A 25 -4.99 21.44 1.79
N LEU A 26 -5.68 20.46 2.36
CA LEU A 26 -5.67 20.20 3.82
C LEU A 26 -4.92 18.93 4.22
N ARG A 27 -4.25 18.25 3.28
CA ARG A 27 -3.57 16.97 3.52
C ARG A 27 -2.60 17.01 4.71
N ILE A 28 -1.83 18.09 4.87
CA ILE A 28 -0.88 18.22 6.00
C ILE A 28 -1.63 18.11 7.33
N LEU A 29 -2.74 18.84 7.46
CA LEU A 29 -3.55 18.89 8.68
C LEU A 29 -4.25 17.55 8.94
N GLU A 30 -4.82 16.92 7.90
CA GLU A 30 -5.50 15.64 8.04
C GLU A 30 -4.53 14.51 8.41
N LYS A 31 -3.36 14.44 7.77
CA LYS A 31 -2.32 13.46 8.12
C LYS A 31 -1.75 13.70 9.51
N TYR A 32 -1.62 14.97 9.94
CA TYR A 32 -1.27 15.28 11.32
C TYR A 32 -2.33 14.76 12.29
N ALA A 33 -3.62 14.99 12.02
CA ALA A 33 -4.71 14.50 12.84
C ALA A 33 -4.74 12.96 12.96
N VAL A 34 -4.37 12.25 11.89
CA VAL A 34 -4.21 10.78 11.93
C VAL A 34 -3.13 10.37 12.92
N ARG A 35 -1.95 11.00 12.87
CA ARG A 35 -0.85 10.72 13.82
C ARG A 35 -1.26 11.00 15.26
N VAL A 36 -1.92 12.13 15.52
CA VAL A 36 -2.44 12.48 16.86
C VAL A 36 -3.41 11.41 17.37
N GLY A 37 -4.23 10.85 16.48
CA GLY A 37 -5.13 9.74 16.81
C GLY A 37 -4.47 8.37 16.99
N GLY A 38 -3.15 8.25 16.88
CA GLY A 38 -2.40 7.00 17.00
C GLY A 38 -2.29 6.18 15.70
N GLY A 39 -2.74 6.72 14.57
CA GLY A 39 -2.55 6.11 13.26
C GLY A 39 -1.16 6.40 12.67
N PHE A 40 -0.92 5.82 11.49
CA PHE A 40 0.32 5.98 10.73
C PHE A 40 0.03 6.64 9.38
N ASN A 41 1.02 7.36 8.86
CA ASN A 41 0.87 8.02 7.58
C ASN A 41 1.42 7.11 6.48
N HIS A 42 0.61 6.89 5.46
CA HIS A 42 1.06 6.40 4.17
C HIS A 42 1.79 7.52 3.41
N ARG A 43 2.29 7.20 2.20
CA ARG A 43 2.92 8.19 1.32
C ARG A 43 2.14 9.50 1.21
N PHE A 44 2.84 10.62 1.30
CA PHE A 44 2.24 11.96 1.30
C PHE A 44 1.77 12.36 -0.10
N GLY A 45 2.58 12.06 -1.12
CA GLY A 45 2.37 12.43 -2.51
C GLY A 45 2.76 11.31 -3.47
N LEU A 46 2.85 11.63 -4.76
CA LEU A 46 3.37 10.71 -5.77
C LEU A 46 4.90 10.66 -5.77
N ASP A 47 5.51 11.71 -5.24
CA ASP A 47 6.94 11.96 -5.09
C ASP A 47 7.57 11.26 -3.88
N ASP A 48 6.75 10.86 -2.90
CA ASP A 48 7.17 10.29 -1.60
C ASP A 48 7.31 8.76 -1.61
N GLY A 49 6.51 8.06 -2.42
CA GLY A 49 6.54 6.59 -2.46
C GLY A 49 5.93 6.02 -3.73
N ILE A 50 6.43 4.85 -4.14
CA ILE A 50 5.97 4.17 -5.36
C ILE A 50 4.89 3.16 -5.00
N LEU A 51 3.75 3.30 -5.67
CA LEU A 51 2.64 2.36 -5.62
C LEU A 51 2.23 2.05 -7.06
N ILE A 52 2.47 0.81 -7.47
CA ILE A 52 2.06 0.27 -8.76
C ILE A 52 0.63 -0.26 -8.60
N LYS A 53 -0.32 0.51 -9.12
CA LYS A 53 -1.75 0.16 -9.19
C LYS A 53 -2.07 -0.73 -10.39
N ASP A 54 -3.28 -1.28 -10.42
CA ASP A 54 -3.87 -2.04 -11.54
C ASP A 54 -3.65 -1.40 -12.92
N ASN A 55 -3.83 -0.09 -13.04
CA ASN A 55 -3.64 0.65 -14.29
C ASN A 55 -2.19 0.60 -14.78
N HIS A 56 -1.22 0.62 -13.87
CA HIS A 56 0.19 0.52 -14.20
C HIS A 56 0.55 -0.91 -14.60
N ILE A 57 -0.06 -1.92 -13.97
CA ILE A 57 0.14 -3.33 -14.32
C ILE A 57 -0.37 -3.58 -15.74
N LYS A 58 -1.58 -3.10 -16.06
CA LYS A 58 -2.19 -3.20 -17.40
C LYS A 58 -1.33 -2.59 -18.50
N VAL A 59 -0.76 -1.41 -18.26
CA VAL A 59 0.14 -0.72 -19.22
C VAL A 59 1.57 -1.29 -19.19
N GLY A 60 1.99 -1.82 -18.04
CA GLY A 60 3.33 -2.33 -17.78
C GLY A 60 3.58 -3.72 -18.36
N GLY A 61 2.52 -4.46 -18.68
CA GLY A 61 2.59 -5.82 -19.23
C GLY A 61 2.61 -6.93 -18.18
N GLY A 62 2.26 -6.62 -16.92
CA GLY A 62 2.37 -7.54 -15.79
C GLY A 62 2.94 -6.88 -14.55
N ILE A 63 2.85 -7.55 -13.39
CA ILE A 63 3.43 -7.04 -12.14
C ILE A 63 4.95 -7.10 -12.22
N LYS A 64 5.49 -8.24 -12.67
CA LYS A 64 6.93 -8.46 -12.77
C LYS A 64 7.62 -7.39 -13.63
N GLU A 65 7.11 -7.16 -14.83
CA GLU A 65 7.63 -6.17 -15.77
C GLU A 65 7.49 -4.75 -15.23
N ALA A 66 6.37 -4.43 -14.59
CA ALA A 66 6.16 -3.12 -13.99
C ALA A 66 7.16 -2.85 -12.85
N VAL A 67 7.37 -3.83 -11.97
CA VAL A 67 8.33 -3.74 -10.86
C VAL A 67 9.76 -3.63 -11.38
N GLU A 68 10.14 -4.44 -12.37
CA GLU A 68 11.48 -4.41 -12.96
C GLU A 68 11.78 -3.06 -13.63
N ARG A 69 10.84 -2.51 -14.41
CA ARG A 69 10.97 -1.17 -15.01
C ARG A 69 11.15 -0.08 -13.97
N VAL A 70 10.45 -0.18 -12.84
CA VAL A 70 10.62 0.76 -11.73
C VAL A 70 12.02 0.61 -11.15
N ARG A 71 12.46 -0.60 -10.82
CA ARG A 71 13.77 -0.86 -10.20
C ARG A 71 14.94 -0.35 -11.02
N GLN A 72 14.91 -0.52 -12.34
CA GLN A 72 15.96 -0.03 -13.23
C GLN A 72 16.16 1.49 -13.19
N ARG A 73 15.14 2.25 -12.75
CA ARG A 73 15.14 3.71 -12.71
C ARG A 73 15.14 4.26 -11.28
N LEU A 74 15.04 3.38 -10.28
CA LEU A 74 14.79 3.79 -8.91
C LEU A 74 16.09 4.02 -8.15
N TYR A 75 16.10 5.08 -7.33
CA TYR A 75 17.16 5.25 -6.35
C TYR A 75 17.04 4.15 -5.26
N PRO A 76 18.13 3.48 -4.86
CA PRO A 76 18.09 2.28 -4.01
C PRO A 76 17.34 2.39 -2.67
N LEU A 77 17.08 3.61 -2.19
CA LEU A 77 16.44 3.86 -0.89
C LEU A 77 14.89 3.92 -0.94
N ARG A 78 14.28 3.88 -2.12
CA ARG A 78 12.82 3.97 -2.25
C ARG A 78 12.19 2.57 -2.25
N ARG A 79 11.12 2.41 -1.48
CA ARG A 79 10.31 1.19 -1.44
C ARG A 79 9.29 1.16 -2.57
N ILE A 80 9.03 -0.03 -3.08
CA ILE A 80 8.03 -0.33 -4.12
C ILE A 80 6.87 -1.07 -3.48
N GLU A 81 5.69 -0.47 -3.57
CA GLU A 81 4.43 -1.10 -3.21
C GLU A 81 3.65 -1.49 -4.48
N VAL A 82 2.94 -2.61 -4.44
CA VAL A 82 2.12 -3.12 -5.55
C VAL A 82 0.73 -3.46 -5.05
N GLU A 83 -0.30 -3.06 -5.79
CA GLU A 83 -1.68 -3.50 -5.57
C GLU A 83 -1.89 -4.86 -6.26
N ALA A 84 -2.46 -5.81 -5.52
CA ALA A 84 -2.83 -7.13 -5.98
C ALA A 84 -4.30 -7.40 -5.65
N ASP A 85 -5.09 -7.77 -6.65
CA ASP A 85 -6.53 -8.07 -6.52
C ASP A 85 -6.83 -9.57 -6.41
N SER A 86 -5.81 -10.41 -6.49
CA SER A 86 -5.94 -11.86 -6.58
C SER A 86 -4.71 -12.58 -5.99
N LEU A 87 -4.90 -13.84 -5.59
CA LEU A 87 -3.82 -14.67 -5.06
C LEU A 87 -2.66 -14.85 -6.04
N SER A 88 -2.95 -14.94 -7.34
CA SER A 88 -1.93 -15.02 -8.39
C SER A 88 -1.11 -13.74 -8.46
N GLN A 89 -1.74 -12.57 -8.41
CA GLN A 89 -1.04 -11.28 -8.41
C GLN A 89 -0.21 -11.08 -7.13
N ALA A 90 -0.74 -11.47 -5.96
CA ALA A 90 -0.01 -11.40 -4.71
C ALA A 90 1.26 -12.27 -4.75
N LYS A 91 1.15 -13.48 -5.31
CA LYS A 91 2.29 -14.37 -5.53
C LYS A 91 3.30 -13.79 -6.52
N GLU A 92 2.84 -13.21 -7.62
CA GLU A 92 3.71 -12.57 -8.62
C GLU A 92 4.47 -11.38 -8.01
N ALA A 93 3.80 -10.54 -7.20
CA ALA A 93 4.43 -9.44 -6.48
C ALA A 93 5.51 -9.93 -5.49
N LEU A 94 5.22 -11.02 -4.78
CA LEU A 94 6.19 -11.66 -3.86
C LEU A 94 7.42 -12.19 -4.61
N GLU A 95 7.22 -12.88 -5.74
CA GLU A 95 8.32 -13.37 -6.60
C GLU A 95 9.13 -12.21 -7.20
N ALA A 96 8.46 -11.11 -7.51
CA ALA A 96 9.10 -9.85 -7.93
C ALA A 96 9.83 -9.13 -6.76
N LYS A 97 9.74 -9.63 -5.52
CA LYS A 97 10.39 -9.11 -4.30
C LYS A 97 9.99 -7.67 -3.96
N THR A 98 8.72 -7.31 -4.15
CA THR A 98 8.24 -5.96 -3.79
C THR A 98 8.35 -5.73 -2.29
N ASP A 99 8.52 -4.47 -1.86
CA ASP A 99 8.67 -4.15 -0.45
C ASP A 99 7.35 -4.26 0.32
N ILE A 100 6.23 -3.94 -0.36
CA ILE A 100 4.89 -3.94 0.21
C ILE A 100 3.91 -4.50 -0.85
N ILE A 101 2.99 -5.35 -0.41
CA ILE A 101 1.90 -5.89 -1.23
C ILE A 101 0.58 -5.42 -0.61
N MET A 102 -0.21 -4.69 -1.37
CA MET A 102 -1.55 -4.23 -0.99
C MET A 102 -2.59 -5.18 -1.57
N LEU A 103 -3.27 -5.93 -0.70
CA LEU A 103 -4.38 -6.81 -1.09
C LEU A 103 -5.65 -5.98 -1.26
N ASP A 104 -6.06 -5.72 -2.51
CA ASP A 104 -7.17 -4.83 -2.84
C ASP A 104 -8.48 -5.62 -3.02
N ASN A 105 -9.50 -5.28 -2.22
CA ASN A 105 -10.86 -5.86 -2.26
C ASN A 105 -10.95 -7.40 -2.28
N MET A 106 -9.93 -8.11 -1.76
CA MET A 106 -9.93 -9.57 -1.63
C MET A 106 -10.86 -10.03 -0.49
N SER A 107 -11.43 -11.23 -0.64
CA SER A 107 -12.21 -11.86 0.43
C SER A 107 -11.35 -12.20 1.66
N ILE A 108 -11.97 -12.42 2.83
CA ILE A 108 -11.24 -12.79 4.05
C ILE A 108 -10.50 -14.12 3.85
N GLU A 109 -11.10 -15.07 3.12
CA GLU A 109 -10.48 -16.35 2.76
C GLU A 109 -9.24 -16.15 1.90
N GLU A 110 -9.30 -15.27 0.90
CA GLU A 110 -8.15 -14.96 0.04
C GLU A 110 -7.07 -14.21 0.81
N ILE A 111 -7.42 -13.22 1.65
CA ILE A 111 -6.44 -12.50 2.49
C ILE A 111 -5.70 -13.48 3.40
N ARG A 112 -6.41 -14.44 4.00
CA ARG A 112 -5.78 -15.48 4.82
C ARG A 112 -4.79 -16.32 4.01
N LYS A 113 -5.17 -16.76 2.82
CA LYS A 113 -4.29 -17.53 1.93
C LYS A 113 -3.08 -16.73 1.44
N SER A 114 -3.21 -15.42 1.26
CA SER A 114 -2.11 -14.55 0.82
C SER A 114 -1.00 -14.39 1.87
N VAL A 115 -1.27 -14.69 3.13
CA VAL A 115 -0.30 -14.52 4.25
C VAL A 115 0.28 -15.84 4.77
N GLU A 116 -0.13 -16.97 4.21
CA GLU A 116 0.43 -18.32 4.46
C GLU A 116 1.73 -18.54 3.65
#